data_AF-A0A1L9TYC9-F1
#
_entry.id   AF-A0A1L9TYC9-F1
#
_cell.length_a   1.000
_cell.length_b   1.000
_cell.length_c   1.000
_cell.angle_alpha   90.00
_cell.angle_beta   90.00
_cell.angle_gamma   90.00
#
_symmetry.space_group_name_H-M   'P 1'
#
loop_
_entity.id
_entity.type
_entity.pdbx_description
1 polymer ?
#
loop_
_entity_poly.entity_id
_entity_poly.type
_entity_poly.pdbx_seq_one_letter_code
_entity_poly.pdbx_strand_id
1 'polypeptide(L)'
;MAPIIHCVRHAQGVHNLCTENHVIPDPPLTDLGIEQCQKLRDSFPRHDQIDLVVASPLRRTMYTALQSFEPVFKANPNMKLILLPDIQETSDVPCDTGSDPEVLRKEIEEKGLPVDASFVTDGWNVKTGRYAPTNAAVGGRARTARRWLKSRPEKEIAMVSHGGVLHYFTEDWEDSSQFQGTGWVNTEYRTYTYSDKIDLDDLEDEKLDSDNASLVETLESRERRGKQGTMADRQKQKELYKNGVDGWNAQGLQLSTAEREAAKVPAGKEVDGVRV
;
A
#
# COMPACT_ATOMS: atom_id res chain seq x y z
N MET A 1 -2.30 -21.35 -10.89
CA MET A 1 -3.45 -20.54 -10.42
C MET A 1 -2.89 -19.20 -9.99
N ALA A 2 -3.63 -18.11 -10.15
CA ALA A 2 -3.17 -16.81 -9.67
C ALA A 2 -3.12 -16.80 -8.12
N PRO A 3 -2.17 -16.08 -7.51
CA PRO A 3 -2.03 -16.04 -6.06
C PRO A 3 -3.19 -15.34 -5.35
N ILE A 4 -3.42 -15.73 -4.10
CA ILE A 4 -4.19 -14.94 -3.12
C ILE A 4 -3.28 -13.85 -2.57
N ILE A 5 -3.78 -12.63 -2.47
CA ILE A 5 -3.02 -11.47 -1.98
C ILE A 5 -3.59 -10.99 -0.65
N HIS A 6 -2.76 -10.99 0.39
CA HIS A 6 -3.05 -10.36 1.67
C HIS A 6 -2.43 -8.97 1.69
N CYS A 7 -3.25 -7.97 1.38
CA CYS A 7 -2.84 -6.57 1.38
C CYS A 7 -2.87 -6.03 2.82
N VAL A 8 -1.79 -5.37 3.25
CA VAL A 8 -1.63 -4.82 4.60
C VAL A 8 -1.24 -3.35 4.52
N ARG A 9 -1.92 -2.47 5.25
CA ARG A 9 -1.43 -1.09 5.46
C ARG A 9 -0.32 -1.11 6.52
N HIS A 10 0.77 -0.38 6.29
CA HIS A 10 1.85 -0.26 7.28
C HIS A 10 1.36 0.15 8.68
N ALA A 11 2.13 -0.20 9.70
CA ALA A 11 1.91 0.24 11.07
C ALA A 11 2.21 1.74 11.23
N GLN A 12 1.81 2.33 12.35
CA GLN A 12 1.98 3.75 12.61
C GLN A 12 3.46 4.17 12.45
N GLY A 13 3.70 5.11 11.54
CA GLY A 13 4.98 5.78 11.38
C GLY A 13 4.97 7.14 12.07
N VAL A 14 6.15 7.74 12.27
CA VAL A 14 6.27 9.07 12.90
C VAL A 14 5.46 10.15 12.16
N HIS A 15 5.35 10.06 10.83
CA HIS A 15 4.50 10.95 10.03
C HIS A 15 3.00 10.86 10.34
N ASN A 16 2.52 9.75 10.92
CA ASN A 16 1.11 9.63 11.28
C ASN A 16 0.76 10.43 12.55
N LEU A 17 1.73 10.88 13.34
CA LEU A 17 1.50 11.56 14.62
C LEU A 17 1.04 13.02 14.47
N CYS A 18 1.45 13.71 13.39
CA CYS A 18 1.01 15.06 13.08
C CYS A 18 1.43 15.48 11.67
N THR A 19 0.81 16.54 11.14
CA THR A 19 1.10 17.03 9.77
C THR A 19 2.50 17.61 9.66
N GLU A 20 3.01 18.21 10.73
CA GLU A 20 4.33 18.80 10.79
C GLU A 20 5.42 17.73 10.56
N ASN A 21 5.15 16.48 10.90
CA ASN A 21 6.06 15.36 10.66
C ASN A 21 6.09 14.89 9.21
N HIS A 22 5.20 15.38 8.34
CA HIS A 22 5.20 15.04 6.91
C HIS A 22 6.47 15.52 6.19
N VAL A 23 7.20 16.47 6.78
CA VAL A 23 8.49 16.94 6.25
C VAL A 23 9.64 15.95 6.49
N ILE A 24 9.45 14.94 7.33
CA ILE A 24 10.47 13.94 7.68
C ILE A 24 10.55 12.91 6.55
N PRO A 25 11.66 12.81 5.81
CA PRO A 25 11.80 11.82 4.75
C PRO A 25 11.86 10.40 5.31
N ASP A 26 11.23 9.46 4.61
CA ASP A 26 11.25 8.01 4.90
C ASP A 26 11.18 7.67 6.41
N PRO A 27 10.13 8.14 7.11
CA PRO A 27 10.06 8.15 8.56
C PRO A 27 9.96 6.72 9.13
N PRO A 28 10.57 6.47 10.31
CA PRO A 28 10.50 5.17 10.96
C PRO A 28 9.12 4.90 11.56
N LEU A 29 8.92 3.66 12.02
CA LEU A 29 7.80 3.27 12.88
C LEU A 29 7.92 3.95 14.25
N THR A 30 6.77 4.21 14.88
CA THR A 30 6.71 4.61 16.30
C THR A 30 6.72 3.37 17.20
N ASP A 31 6.86 3.56 18.52
CA ASP A 31 6.71 2.47 19.50
C ASP A 31 5.32 1.83 19.40
N LEU A 32 4.27 2.64 19.24
CA LEU A 32 2.92 2.13 18.98
C LEU A 32 2.85 1.37 17.64
N GLY A 33 3.56 1.81 16.61
CA GLY A 33 3.68 1.08 15.35
C GLY A 33 4.32 -0.30 15.53
N ILE A 34 5.30 -0.43 16.41
CA ILE A 34 5.92 -1.72 16.76
C ILE A 34 4.90 -2.62 17.48
N GLU A 35 4.12 -2.09 18.42
CA GLU A 35 3.04 -2.84 19.08
C GLU A 35 1.95 -3.29 18.09
N GLN A 36 1.58 -2.43 17.13
CA GLN A 36 0.66 -2.79 16.05
C GLN A 36 1.21 -3.93 15.20
N CYS A 37 2.52 -3.92 14.90
CA CYS A 37 3.16 -5.01 14.16
C CYS A 37 3.05 -6.35 14.92
N GLN A 38 3.25 -6.34 16.24
CA GLN A 38 3.10 -7.51 17.11
C GLN A 38 1.64 -8.00 17.14
N LYS A 39 0.67 -7.09 17.26
CA LYS A 39 -0.75 -7.46 17.21
C LYS A 39 -1.13 -8.11 15.89
N LEU A 40 -0.65 -7.58 14.75
CA LEU A 40 -0.86 -8.22 13.45
C LEU A 40 -0.18 -9.58 13.37
N ARG A 41 1.05 -9.73 13.86
CA ARG A 41 1.75 -11.02 13.92
C ARG A 41 0.93 -12.06 14.66
N ASP A 42 0.39 -11.71 15.82
CA ASP A 42 -0.28 -12.65 16.71
C ASP A 42 -1.71 -12.98 16.23
N SER A 43 -2.34 -12.07 15.46
CA SER A 43 -3.72 -12.24 14.97
C SER A 43 -3.85 -12.75 13.53
N PHE A 44 -2.81 -12.62 12.69
CA PHE A 44 -2.84 -13.10 11.31
C PHE A 44 -2.81 -14.63 11.27
N PRO A 45 -3.86 -15.31 10.75
CA PRO A 45 -4.03 -16.75 10.97
C PRO A 45 -3.33 -17.63 9.93
N ARG A 46 -2.67 -17.05 8.92
CA ARG A 46 -2.21 -17.77 7.71
C ARG A 46 -0.70 -17.72 7.50
N HIS A 47 0.10 -17.45 8.53
CA HIS A 47 1.57 -17.38 8.39
C HIS A 47 2.17 -18.62 7.73
N ASP A 48 1.61 -19.80 7.99
CA ASP A 48 2.06 -21.08 7.45
C ASP A 48 1.75 -21.29 5.96
N GLN A 49 0.92 -20.45 5.37
CA GLN A 49 0.52 -20.51 3.97
C GLN A 49 1.23 -19.47 3.09
N ILE A 50 1.89 -18.48 3.70
CA ILE A 50 2.57 -17.41 2.97
C ILE A 50 3.85 -17.95 2.31
N ASP A 51 3.87 -17.88 0.98
CA ASP A 51 5.00 -18.32 0.14
C ASP A 51 5.92 -17.15 -0.25
N LEU A 52 5.44 -15.91 -0.12
CA LEU A 52 6.21 -14.69 -0.42
C LEU A 52 5.68 -13.51 0.41
N VAL A 53 6.61 -12.69 0.89
CA VAL A 53 6.31 -11.37 1.47
C VAL A 53 6.94 -10.31 0.57
N VAL A 54 6.15 -9.30 0.20
CA VAL A 54 6.61 -8.11 -0.52
C VAL A 54 6.23 -6.85 0.26
N ALA A 55 7.02 -5.79 0.10
CA ALA A 55 6.71 -4.49 0.69
C ALA A 55 7.14 -3.34 -0.22
N SER A 56 6.55 -2.16 -0.03
CA SER A 56 7.18 -0.97 -0.61
C SER A 56 8.57 -0.73 0.03
N PRO A 57 9.52 -0.07 -0.66
CA PRO A 57 10.85 0.13 -0.12
C PRO A 57 10.95 1.20 0.98
N LEU A 58 9.85 1.86 1.36
CA LEU A 58 9.85 2.78 2.50
C LEU A 58 10.03 2.02 3.83
N ARG A 59 10.77 2.61 4.77
CA ARG A 59 11.12 1.99 6.07
C ARG A 59 9.90 1.48 6.82
N ARG A 60 8.84 2.30 6.90
CA ARG A 60 7.60 1.90 7.59
C ARG A 60 6.98 0.63 7.02
N THR A 61 6.95 0.44 5.69
CA THR A 61 6.42 -0.79 5.09
C THR A 61 7.38 -1.95 5.24
N MET A 62 8.69 -1.72 5.06
CA MET A 62 9.72 -2.74 5.21
C MET A 62 9.74 -3.31 6.64
N TYR A 63 9.76 -2.45 7.65
CA TYR A 63 9.78 -2.90 9.05
C TYR A 63 8.44 -3.47 9.50
N THR A 64 7.29 -2.96 9.02
CA THR A 64 6.01 -3.65 9.29
C THR A 64 6.01 -5.05 8.71
N ALA A 65 6.51 -5.26 7.49
CA ALA A 65 6.59 -6.59 6.90
C ALA A 65 7.50 -7.53 7.71
N LEU A 66 8.72 -7.10 8.01
CA LEU A 66 9.69 -7.90 8.76
C LEU A 66 9.19 -8.28 10.15
N GLN A 67 8.51 -7.38 10.85
CA GLN A 67 8.03 -7.61 12.22
C GLN A 67 6.72 -8.39 12.27
N SER A 68 5.73 -8.04 11.44
CA SER A 68 4.42 -8.70 11.45
C SER A 68 4.47 -10.10 10.86
N PHE A 69 5.32 -10.34 9.87
CA PHE A 69 5.48 -11.66 9.23
C PHE A 69 6.76 -12.38 9.68
N GLU A 70 7.33 -11.99 10.83
CA GLU A 70 8.45 -12.69 11.46
C GLU A 70 8.27 -14.23 11.50
N PRO A 71 7.08 -14.80 11.81
CA PRO A 71 6.88 -16.24 11.78
C PRO A 71 7.17 -16.89 10.41
N VAL A 72 6.87 -16.19 9.31
CA VAL A 72 7.13 -16.66 7.93
C VAL A 72 8.63 -16.79 7.69
N PHE A 73 9.41 -15.77 8.04
CA PHE A 73 10.87 -15.76 7.87
C PHE A 73 11.57 -16.76 8.80
N LYS A 74 11.06 -16.95 10.03
CA LYS A 74 11.56 -17.98 10.94
C LYS A 74 11.34 -19.40 10.42
N ALA A 75 10.16 -19.66 9.85
CA ALA A 75 9.84 -20.95 9.25
C ALA A 75 10.61 -21.18 7.93
N ASN A 76 10.98 -20.11 7.23
CA ASN A 76 11.67 -20.15 5.94
C ASN A 76 12.95 -19.30 5.93
N PRO A 77 14.06 -19.76 6.53
CA PRO A 77 15.27 -18.94 6.71
C PRO A 77 15.93 -18.42 5.43
N ASN A 78 15.63 -19.02 4.28
CA ASN A 78 16.14 -18.60 2.97
C ASN A 78 15.22 -17.59 2.26
N MET A 79 14.00 -17.36 2.77
CA MET A 79 13.07 -16.39 2.20
C MET A 79 13.60 -14.97 2.44
N LYS A 80 13.49 -14.13 1.40
CA LYS A 80 13.76 -12.71 1.51
C LYS A 80 12.50 -11.91 1.25
N LEU A 81 12.30 -10.85 2.01
CA LEU A 81 11.32 -9.80 1.72
C LEU A 81 11.71 -9.09 0.42
N ILE A 82 10.85 -9.08 -0.59
CA ILE A 82 11.12 -8.34 -1.83
C ILE A 82 10.59 -6.91 -1.69
N LEU A 83 11.45 -5.92 -1.94
CA LEU A 83 11.04 -4.52 -2.00
C LEU A 83 10.57 -4.15 -3.41
N LEU A 84 9.34 -3.65 -3.54
CA LEU A 84 8.69 -3.29 -4.81
C LEU A 84 8.35 -1.79 -4.85
N PRO A 85 9.11 -0.95 -5.58
CA PRO A 85 8.84 0.49 -5.67
C PRO A 85 7.45 0.85 -6.21
N ASP A 86 6.85 -0.01 -7.04
CA ASP A 86 5.54 0.26 -7.65
C ASP A 86 4.38 0.30 -6.65
N ILE A 87 4.57 -0.17 -5.41
CA ILE A 87 3.57 -0.13 -4.32
C ILE A 87 3.93 0.90 -3.23
N GLN A 88 4.72 1.92 -3.55
CA GLN A 88 4.99 3.07 -2.67
C GLN A 88 3.77 3.99 -2.50
N GLU A 89 3.77 4.91 -1.53
CA GLU A 89 2.64 5.84 -1.32
C GLU A 89 2.48 6.84 -2.49
N THR A 90 1.29 7.41 -2.62
CA THR A 90 0.84 8.19 -3.79
C THR A 90 1.47 9.56 -3.94
N SER A 91 1.84 10.23 -2.84
CA SER A 91 2.23 11.65 -2.88
C SER A 91 3.72 11.89 -3.05
N ASP A 92 4.08 13.14 -3.36
CA ASP A 92 5.47 13.64 -3.41
C ASP A 92 5.92 14.34 -2.12
N VAL A 93 5.11 14.27 -1.06
CA VAL A 93 5.47 14.83 0.24
C VAL A 93 6.70 14.10 0.80
N PRO A 94 7.59 14.78 1.56
CA PRO A 94 8.84 14.18 2.00
C PRO A 94 8.66 12.84 2.72
N CYS A 95 7.64 12.69 3.57
CA CYS A 95 7.36 11.42 4.25
C CYS A 95 7.02 10.25 3.29
N ASP A 96 6.56 10.53 2.09
CA ASP A 96 6.28 9.53 1.05
C ASP A 96 7.43 9.35 0.07
N THR A 97 8.52 10.09 0.26
CA THR A 97 9.76 9.98 -0.49
C THR A 97 10.73 9.07 0.27
N GLY A 98 11.14 7.99 -0.39
CA GLY A 98 12.02 6.99 0.20
C GLY A 98 13.50 7.38 0.21
N SER A 99 14.29 6.63 0.96
CA SER A 99 15.75 6.80 1.02
C SER A 99 16.44 6.53 -0.31
N ASP A 100 17.62 7.12 -0.51
CA ASP A 100 18.49 6.75 -1.63
C ASP A 100 18.81 5.23 -1.60
N PRO A 101 18.91 4.57 -2.77
CA PRO A 101 19.20 3.13 -2.86
C PRO A 101 20.39 2.69 -2.01
N GLU A 102 21.50 3.42 -2.06
CA GLU A 102 22.73 3.08 -1.34
C GLU A 102 22.57 3.19 0.18
N VAL A 103 21.78 4.16 0.65
CA VAL A 103 21.48 4.31 2.09
C VAL A 103 20.65 3.12 2.57
N LEU A 104 19.62 2.73 1.80
CA LEU A 104 18.77 1.60 2.15
C LEU A 104 19.54 0.27 2.08
N ARG A 105 20.37 0.07 1.04
CA ARG A 105 21.21 -1.12 0.88
C ARG A 105 22.18 -1.28 2.04
N LYS A 106 22.86 -0.19 2.43
CA LYS A 106 23.76 -0.17 3.59
C LYS A 106 23.02 -0.54 4.87
N GLU A 107 21.83 0.03 5.10
CA GLU A 107 21.02 -0.31 6.27
C GLU A 107 20.63 -1.79 6.32
N ILE A 108 20.22 -2.35 5.18
CA ILE A 108 19.87 -3.78 5.06
C ILE A 108 21.07 -4.67 5.41
N GLU A 109 22.26 -4.34 4.89
CA GLU A 109 23.49 -5.10 5.11
C GLU A 109 23.97 -4.99 6.57
N GLU A 110 24.05 -3.78 7.13
CA GLU A 110 24.54 -3.55 8.49
C GLU A 110 23.64 -4.19 9.55
N LYS A 111 22.33 -4.27 9.30
CA LYS A 111 21.35 -4.91 10.18
C LYS A 111 21.13 -6.40 9.88
N GLY A 112 21.74 -6.94 8.83
CA GLY A 112 21.56 -8.33 8.41
C GLY A 112 20.10 -8.69 8.08
N LEU A 113 19.34 -7.76 7.49
CA LEU A 113 17.92 -7.98 7.22
C LEU A 113 17.74 -8.97 6.05
N PRO A 114 16.76 -9.90 6.12
CA PRO A 114 16.48 -10.85 5.04
C PRO A 114 15.70 -10.16 3.91
N VAL A 115 16.33 -9.23 3.21
CA VAL A 115 15.68 -8.36 2.22
C VAL A 115 16.34 -8.51 0.85
N ASP A 116 15.52 -8.58 -0.18
CA ASP A 116 15.90 -8.45 -1.58
C ASP A 116 15.46 -7.06 -2.08
N ALA A 117 16.44 -6.18 -2.27
CA ALA A 117 16.25 -4.83 -2.76
C ALA A 117 16.59 -4.69 -4.25
N SER A 118 16.60 -5.77 -5.04
CA SER A 118 16.99 -5.76 -6.46
C SER A 118 16.16 -4.83 -7.36
N PHE A 119 14.91 -4.53 -6.98
CA PHE A 119 14.07 -3.55 -7.69
C PHE A 119 14.28 -2.10 -7.22
N VAL A 120 15.04 -1.86 -6.14
CA VAL A 120 15.32 -0.53 -5.60
C VAL A 120 16.50 0.07 -6.37
N THR A 121 16.23 0.57 -7.57
CA THR A 121 17.23 1.14 -8.47
C THR A 121 17.31 2.67 -8.33
N ASP A 122 18.36 3.27 -8.88
CA ASP A 122 18.49 4.73 -8.97
C ASP A 122 17.21 5.38 -9.53
N GLY A 123 16.72 6.41 -8.83
CA GLY A 123 15.53 7.15 -9.21
C GLY A 123 14.19 6.59 -8.70
N TRP A 124 14.16 5.44 -8.02
CA TRP A 124 12.90 4.87 -7.49
C TRP A 124 12.14 5.81 -6.53
N ASN A 125 12.89 6.66 -5.82
CA ASN A 125 12.42 7.64 -4.85
C ASN A 125 12.19 9.03 -5.48
N VAL A 126 12.44 9.22 -6.78
CA VAL A 126 12.19 10.50 -7.46
C VAL A 126 10.76 10.53 -7.97
N LYS A 127 9.94 11.41 -7.40
CA LYS A 127 8.48 11.52 -7.62
C LYS A 127 8.10 12.18 -8.94
N THR A 128 8.64 11.67 -10.03
CA THR A 128 8.39 12.13 -11.41
C THR A 128 8.20 10.95 -12.35
N GLY A 129 7.72 11.20 -13.57
CA GLY A 129 7.50 10.15 -14.57
C GLY A 129 6.63 9.01 -14.03
N ARG A 130 7.18 7.78 -13.99
CA ARG A 130 6.50 6.59 -13.46
C ARG A 130 6.04 6.74 -12.00
N TYR A 131 6.80 7.47 -11.19
CA TYR A 131 6.53 7.69 -9.77
C TYR A 131 5.93 9.09 -9.51
N ALA A 132 5.47 9.78 -10.55
CA ALA A 132 4.81 11.07 -10.40
C ALA A 132 3.57 10.96 -9.50
N PRO A 133 3.28 11.99 -8.69
CA PRO A 133 2.10 12.02 -7.84
C PRO A 133 0.86 12.39 -8.66
N THR A 134 0.46 11.52 -9.59
CA THR A 134 -0.73 11.70 -10.43
C THR A 134 -1.55 10.42 -10.46
N ASN A 135 -2.88 10.53 -10.57
CA ASN A 135 -3.76 9.37 -10.61
C ASN A 135 -3.34 8.37 -11.71
N ALA A 136 -3.02 8.86 -12.90
CA ALA A 136 -2.57 8.03 -14.02
C ALA A 136 -1.26 7.28 -13.72
N ALA A 137 -0.25 7.95 -13.14
CA ALA A 137 1.02 7.29 -12.80
C ALA A 137 0.85 6.27 -11.67
N VAL A 138 0.08 6.62 -10.63
CA VAL A 138 -0.22 5.75 -9.49
C VAL A 138 -1.03 4.53 -9.92
N GLY A 139 -2.08 4.72 -10.73
CA GLY A 139 -2.87 3.63 -11.33
C GLY A 139 -2.02 2.73 -12.22
N GLY A 140 -1.13 3.30 -13.04
CA GLY A 140 -0.22 2.56 -13.91
C GLY A 140 0.77 1.66 -13.17
N ARG A 141 1.39 2.16 -12.09
CA ARG A 141 2.30 1.35 -11.26
C ARG A 141 1.54 0.31 -10.43
N ALA A 142 0.37 0.65 -9.89
CA ALA A 142 -0.50 -0.30 -9.20
C ALA A 142 -0.90 -1.47 -10.11
N ARG A 143 -1.27 -1.19 -11.37
CA ARG A 143 -1.53 -2.22 -12.39
C ARG A 143 -0.30 -3.05 -12.71
N THR A 144 0.87 -2.43 -12.84
CA THR A 144 2.12 -3.17 -13.08
C THR A 144 2.41 -4.13 -11.93
N ALA A 145 2.26 -3.68 -10.68
CA ALA A 145 2.42 -4.53 -9.50
C ALA A 145 1.40 -5.67 -9.47
N ARG A 146 0.12 -5.41 -9.77
CA ARG A 146 -0.91 -6.46 -9.87
C ARG A 146 -0.54 -7.53 -10.89
N ARG A 147 -0.11 -7.14 -12.09
CA ARG A 147 0.29 -8.07 -13.17
C ARG A 147 1.53 -8.87 -12.78
N TRP A 148 2.53 -8.20 -12.18
CA TRP A 148 3.73 -8.87 -11.69
C TRP A 148 3.38 -9.92 -10.62
N LEU A 149 2.57 -9.56 -9.63
CA LEU A 149 2.08 -10.47 -8.59
C LEU A 149 1.25 -11.62 -9.20
N LYS A 150 0.41 -11.37 -10.21
CA LYS A 150 -0.40 -12.41 -10.87
C LYS A 150 0.47 -13.47 -11.56
N SER A 151 1.64 -13.07 -12.05
CA SER A 151 2.58 -13.93 -12.77
C SER A 151 3.48 -14.78 -11.86
N ARG A 152 3.43 -14.54 -10.55
CA ARG A 152 4.24 -15.24 -9.55
C ARG A 152 3.85 -16.72 -9.42
N PRO A 153 4.82 -17.63 -9.23
CA PRO A 153 4.53 -19.04 -8.94
C PRO A 153 3.97 -19.30 -7.54
N GLU A 154 4.15 -18.36 -6.61
CA GLU A 154 3.65 -18.42 -5.24
C GLU A 154 2.12 -18.50 -5.17
N LYS A 155 1.57 -19.16 -4.13
CA LYS A 155 0.12 -19.33 -3.98
C LYS A 155 -0.49 -18.25 -3.09
N GLU A 156 0.19 -17.86 -2.02
CA GLU A 156 -0.26 -16.79 -1.14
C GLU A 156 0.86 -15.80 -0.88
N ILE A 157 0.54 -14.52 -1.08
CA ILE A 157 1.51 -13.43 -1.00
C ILE A 157 1.00 -12.41 0.02
N ALA A 158 1.83 -12.08 1.01
CA ALA A 158 1.60 -10.93 1.88
C ALA A 158 2.24 -9.68 1.26
N MET A 159 1.45 -8.63 1.06
CA MET A 159 1.90 -7.35 0.50
C MET A 159 1.69 -6.23 1.50
N VAL A 160 2.78 -5.66 2.02
CA VAL A 160 2.73 -4.51 2.95
C VAL A 160 2.95 -3.20 2.20
N SER A 161 1.95 -2.33 2.24
CA SER A 161 1.91 -1.09 1.46
C SER A 161 1.27 0.06 2.27
N HIS A 162 0.73 1.06 1.61
CA HIS A 162 0.23 2.31 2.21
C HIS A 162 -1.25 2.53 1.91
N GLY A 163 -1.90 3.34 2.72
CA GLY A 163 -3.36 3.51 2.67
C GLY A 163 -3.86 4.05 1.33
N GLY A 164 -3.18 5.07 0.77
CA GLY A 164 -3.61 5.69 -0.49
C GLY A 164 -3.42 4.75 -1.67
N VAL A 165 -2.21 4.23 -1.87
CA VAL A 165 -1.90 3.33 -2.99
C VAL A 165 -2.69 2.03 -2.96
N LEU A 166 -3.10 1.55 -1.78
CA LEU A 166 -3.92 0.33 -1.67
C LEU A 166 -5.27 0.46 -2.39
N HIS A 167 -5.90 1.64 -2.42
CA HIS A 167 -7.14 1.85 -3.20
C HIS A 167 -6.90 1.70 -4.71
N TYR A 168 -5.77 2.20 -5.22
CA TYR A 168 -5.39 2.00 -6.62
C TYR A 168 -5.02 0.55 -6.91
N PHE A 169 -4.33 -0.11 -5.98
CA PHE A 169 -3.90 -1.50 -6.13
C PHE A 169 -5.06 -2.47 -6.11
N THR A 170 -5.98 -2.35 -5.15
CA THR A 170 -7.11 -3.27 -5.01
C THR A 170 -8.29 -2.92 -5.91
N GLU A 171 -8.31 -1.70 -6.45
CA GLU A 171 -9.47 -1.12 -7.14
C GLU A 171 -10.74 -1.09 -6.27
N ASP A 172 -10.57 -1.16 -4.94
CA ASP A 172 -11.63 -1.01 -3.96
C ASP A 172 -11.61 0.39 -3.37
N TRP A 173 -12.54 1.22 -3.82
CA TRP A 173 -12.69 2.62 -3.41
C TRP A 173 -13.78 2.83 -2.36
N GLU A 174 -14.40 1.75 -1.89
CA GLU A 174 -15.31 1.78 -0.76
C GLU A 174 -14.60 2.37 0.47
N ASP A 175 -15.25 3.34 1.10
CA ASP A 175 -14.74 4.06 2.28
C ASP A 175 -13.40 4.80 2.06
N SER A 176 -12.98 5.04 0.81
CA SER A 176 -11.68 5.66 0.50
C SER A 176 -11.44 7.01 1.16
N SER A 177 -12.51 7.75 1.51
CA SER A 177 -12.46 9.02 2.24
C SER A 177 -13.04 8.95 3.67
N GLN A 178 -13.22 7.74 4.23
CA GLN A 178 -13.73 7.58 5.60
C GLN A 178 -12.80 8.21 6.63
N PHE A 179 -11.50 8.07 6.43
CA PHE A 179 -10.46 8.79 7.17
C PHE A 179 -9.73 9.71 6.20
N GLN A 180 -8.74 10.44 6.70
CA GLN A 180 -7.91 11.27 5.84
C GLN A 180 -7.11 10.41 4.84
N GLY A 181 -7.53 10.43 3.58
CA GLY A 181 -6.82 9.86 2.44
C GLY A 181 -6.88 8.35 2.31
N THR A 182 -7.69 7.67 3.11
CA THR A 182 -7.82 6.21 3.05
C THR A 182 -8.98 5.69 3.89
N GLY A 183 -9.52 4.53 3.52
CA GLY A 183 -10.44 3.72 4.33
C GLY A 183 -9.75 2.62 5.13
N TRP A 184 -8.42 2.58 5.15
CA TRP A 184 -7.64 1.54 5.82
C TRP A 184 -7.13 2.03 7.16
N VAL A 185 -7.18 1.23 8.22
CA VAL A 185 -6.46 1.54 9.48
C VAL A 185 -5.05 0.94 9.48
N ASN A 186 -4.13 1.47 10.30
CA ASN A 186 -2.78 0.91 10.39
C ASN A 186 -2.82 -0.57 10.76
N THR A 187 -1.99 -1.39 10.10
CA THR A 187 -1.95 -2.86 10.23
C THR A 187 -3.24 -3.60 9.90
N GLU A 188 -4.25 -2.94 9.34
CA GLU A 188 -5.37 -3.66 8.73
C GLU A 188 -4.86 -4.53 7.58
N TYR A 189 -5.35 -5.77 7.54
CA TYR A 189 -5.17 -6.64 6.38
C TYR A 189 -6.51 -6.97 5.72
N ARG A 190 -6.51 -6.98 4.39
CA ARG A 190 -7.61 -7.45 3.56
C ARG A 190 -7.11 -8.49 2.57
N THR A 191 -7.94 -9.47 2.26
CA THR A 191 -7.58 -10.60 1.41
C THR A 191 -8.30 -10.50 0.07
N TYR A 192 -7.55 -10.71 -1.01
CA TYR A 192 -8.04 -10.57 -2.38
C TYR A 192 -7.70 -11.78 -3.22
N THR A 193 -8.58 -12.08 -4.17
CA THR A 193 -8.34 -12.99 -5.30
C THR A 193 -8.40 -12.21 -6.60
N TYR A 194 -7.72 -12.69 -7.64
CA TYR A 194 -7.87 -12.11 -8.98
C TYR A 194 -9.27 -12.38 -9.54
N SER A 195 -9.81 -11.39 -10.25
CA SER A 195 -11.04 -11.54 -11.02
C SER A 195 -10.86 -12.58 -12.13
N ASP A 196 -11.89 -13.40 -12.36
CA ASP A 196 -11.97 -14.32 -13.49
C ASP A 196 -12.26 -13.59 -14.82
N LYS A 197 -12.65 -12.31 -14.75
CA LYS A 197 -12.90 -11.47 -15.93
C LYS A 197 -11.59 -10.82 -16.40
N ILE A 198 -11.48 -10.67 -17.72
CA ILE A 198 -10.45 -9.83 -18.34
C ILE A 198 -11.01 -8.43 -18.48
N ASP A 199 -10.41 -7.48 -17.78
CA ASP A 199 -10.73 -6.05 -17.92
C ASP A 199 -9.67 -5.39 -18.82
N LEU A 200 -10.11 -4.75 -19.90
CA LEU A 200 -9.25 -4.06 -20.88
C LEU A 200 -9.34 -2.53 -20.77
N ASP A 201 -9.88 -2.04 -19.66
CA ASP A 201 -9.88 -0.64 -19.25
C ASP A 201 -9.42 -0.54 -17.79
N ASP A 202 -9.16 0.67 -17.30
CA ASP A 202 -9.05 0.93 -15.86
C ASP A 202 -10.29 1.68 -15.33
N LEU A 203 -10.24 2.15 -14.09
CA LEU A 203 -11.37 2.85 -13.46
C LEU A 203 -11.61 4.26 -14.04
N GLU A 204 -10.68 4.78 -14.83
CA GLU A 204 -10.81 6.05 -15.56
C GLU A 204 -11.29 5.86 -17.00
N ASP A 205 -11.69 4.63 -17.37
CA ASP A 205 -12.11 4.24 -18.72
C ASP A 205 -10.94 4.28 -19.75
N GLU A 206 -9.69 4.36 -19.30
CA GLU A 206 -8.52 4.33 -20.18
C GLU A 206 -8.26 2.91 -20.70
N LYS A 207 -8.08 2.79 -22.02
CA LYS A 207 -7.90 1.48 -22.65
C LYS A 207 -6.52 0.89 -22.35
N LEU A 208 -6.50 -0.40 -22.05
CA LEU A 208 -5.30 -1.15 -21.73
C LEU A 208 -4.89 -2.09 -22.86
N ASP A 209 -3.59 -2.36 -22.91
CA ASP A 209 -2.95 -3.26 -23.87
C ASP A 209 -3.23 -4.75 -23.60
N SER A 210 -3.60 -5.08 -22.37
CA SER A 210 -3.81 -6.43 -21.86
C SER A 210 -4.65 -6.39 -20.58
N ASP A 211 -4.94 -7.56 -20.01
CA ASP A 211 -5.71 -7.70 -18.77
C ASP A 211 -5.21 -6.75 -17.65
N ASN A 212 -6.10 -5.98 -17.05
CA ASN A 212 -5.81 -5.12 -15.90
C ASN A 212 -5.39 -5.90 -14.64
N ALA A 213 -5.67 -7.21 -14.62
CA ALA A 213 -5.42 -8.10 -13.48
C ALA A 213 -6.18 -7.66 -12.22
N SER A 214 -7.42 -7.20 -12.39
CA SER A 214 -8.28 -6.67 -11.33
C SER A 214 -8.46 -7.66 -10.18
N LEU A 215 -8.62 -7.12 -8.97
CA LEU A 215 -8.76 -7.88 -7.73
C LEU A 215 -10.21 -7.81 -7.20
N VAL A 216 -10.59 -8.84 -6.45
CA VAL A 216 -11.88 -8.92 -5.76
C VAL A 216 -11.60 -9.28 -4.29
N GLU A 217 -12.07 -8.44 -3.37
CA GLU A 217 -11.95 -8.71 -1.94
C GLU A 217 -12.78 -9.96 -1.58
N THR A 218 -12.20 -10.89 -0.81
CA THR A 218 -12.91 -12.10 -0.39
C THR A 218 -14.04 -11.79 0.59
N LEU A 219 -15.09 -12.61 0.59
CA LEU A 219 -16.22 -12.46 1.51
C LEU A 219 -15.77 -12.48 2.99
N GLU A 220 -14.91 -13.42 3.37
CA GLU A 220 -14.35 -13.50 4.73
C GLU A 220 -13.60 -12.21 5.11
N SER A 221 -12.87 -11.62 4.16
CA SER A 221 -12.19 -10.34 4.40
C SER A 221 -13.16 -9.19 4.63
N ARG A 222 -14.21 -9.10 3.81
CA ARG A 222 -15.27 -8.11 3.94
C ARG A 222 -16.00 -8.23 5.27
N GLU A 223 -16.38 -9.45 5.65
CA GLU A 223 -17.03 -9.73 6.93
C GLU A 223 -16.17 -9.32 8.12
N ARG A 224 -14.87 -9.63 8.09
CA ARG A 224 -13.92 -9.23 9.16
C ARG A 224 -13.84 -7.72 9.36
N ARG A 225 -13.99 -6.92 8.31
CA ARG A 225 -14.03 -5.44 8.39
C ARG A 225 -15.45 -4.87 8.47
N GLY A 226 -16.45 -5.70 8.78
CA GLY A 226 -17.83 -5.26 9.03
C GLY A 226 -18.66 -4.94 7.79
N LYS A 227 -18.23 -5.38 6.60
CA LYS A 227 -18.99 -5.23 5.35
C LYS A 227 -19.86 -6.45 5.08
N GLN A 228 -21.00 -6.19 4.43
CA GLN A 228 -21.94 -7.22 3.99
C GLN A 228 -21.86 -7.42 2.48
N GLY A 229 -22.03 -8.68 2.04
CA GLY A 229 -22.06 -9.03 0.63
C GLY A 229 -20.71 -8.93 -0.08
N THR A 230 -20.73 -9.16 -1.38
CA THR A 230 -19.54 -9.10 -2.24
C THR A 230 -19.04 -7.67 -2.42
N MET A 231 -17.78 -7.54 -2.83
CA MET A 231 -17.22 -6.26 -3.29
C MET A 231 -18.11 -5.64 -4.38
N ALA A 232 -18.23 -4.32 -4.37
CA ALA A 232 -18.97 -3.60 -5.40
C ALA A 232 -18.44 -3.93 -6.80
N ASP A 233 -19.34 -4.03 -7.78
CA ASP A 233 -18.93 -4.34 -9.15
C ASP A 233 -18.09 -3.22 -9.78
N ARG A 234 -17.47 -3.51 -10.92
CA ARG A 234 -16.56 -2.58 -11.61
C ARG A 234 -17.21 -1.24 -11.94
N GLN A 235 -18.49 -1.23 -12.35
CA GLN A 235 -19.18 0.02 -12.68
C GLN A 235 -19.36 0.87 -11.42
N LYS A 236 -19.74 0.23 -10.30
CA LYS A 236 -19.86 0.92 -9.03
C LYS A 236 -18.50 1.39 -8.50
N GLN A 237 -17.43 0.62 -8.71
CA GLN A 237 -16.07 1.05 -8.35
C GLN A 237 -15.60 2.26 -9.16
N LYS A 238 -16.00 2.41 -10.44
CA LYS A 238 -15.74 3.63 -11.23
C LYS A 238 -16.43 4.87 -10.61
N GLU A 239 -17.65 4.71 -10.10
CA GLU A 239 -18.33 5.79 -9.37
C GLU A 239 -17.63 6.11 -8.04
N LEU A 240 -17.29 5.08 -7.27
CA LEU A 240 -16.60 5.23 -5.98
C LEU A 240 -15.21 5.83 -6.15
N TYR A 241 -14.49 5.51 -7.23
CA TYR A 241 -13.21 6.12 -7.60
C TYR A 241 -13.35 7.64 -7.74
N LYS A 242 -14.30 8.09 -8.57
CA LYS A 242 -14.54 9.53 -8.79
C LYS A 242 -14.86 10.25 -7.47
N ASN A 243 -15.79 9.69 -6.70
CA ASN A 243 -16.16 10.23 -5.39
C ASN A 243 -14.99 10.24 -4.39
N GLY A 244 -14.14 9.21 -4.42
CA GLY A 244 -12.99 9.09 -3.55
C GLY A 244 -11.90 10.11 -3.88
N VAL A 245 -11.60 10.32 -5.15
CA VAL A 245 -10.67 11.37 -5.62
C VAL A 245 -11.19 12.75 -5.22
N ASP A 246 -12.49 13.03 -5.42
CA ASP A 246 -13.10 14.28 -4.99
C ASP A 246 -13.06 14.45 -3.46
N GLY A 247 -13.30 13.38 -2.71
CA GLY A 247 -13.22 13.37 -1.25
C GLY A 247 -11.81 13.65 -0.74
N TRP A 248 -10.77 13.04 -1.34
CA TRP A 248 -9.38 13.34 -1.02
C TRP A 248 -9.02 14.79 -1.32
N ASN A 249 -9.47 15.33 -2.45
CA ASN A 249 -9.28 16.74 -2.79
C ASN A 249 -9.93 17.66 -1.76
N ALA A 250 -11.15 17.34 -1.30
CA ALA A 250 -11.86 18.08 -0.27
C ALA A 250 -11.16 18.04 1.11
N GLN A 251 -10.41 16.97 1.38
CA GLN A 251 -9.55 16.83 2.57
C GLN A 251 -8.18 17.53 2.43
N GLY A 252 -7.90 18.18 1.29
CA GLY A 252 -6.61 18.81 1.02
C GLY A 252 -5.47 17.84 0.72
N LEU A 253 -5.82 16.65 0.24
CA LEU A 253 -4.87 15.59 -0.10
C LEU A 253 -4.62 15.52 -1.61
N GLN A 254 -4.29 16.67 -2.22
CA GLN A 254 -3.76 16.66 -3.58
C GLN A 254 -2.52 15.76 -3.64
N LEU A 255 -2.25 15.08 -4.74
CA LEU A 255 -1.13 14.16 -4.76
C LEU A 255 0.21 14.92 -4.76
N SER A 256 0.28 16.12 -5.36
CA SER A 256 1.48 16.94 -5.35
C SER A 256 1.50 18.01 -4.25
N THR A 257 2.66 18.22 -3.65
CA THR A 257 2.99 19.30 -2.71
C THR A 257 2.67 20.66 -3.33
N ALA A 258 3.06 20.86 -4.60
CA ALA A 258 2.80 22.12 -5.30
C ALA A 258 1.29 22.41 -5.44
N GLU A 259 0.49 21.37 -5.68
CA GLU A 259 -0.97 21.48 -5.74
C GLU A 259 -1.58 21.75 -4.35
N ARG A 260 -1.06 21.10 -3.30
CA ARG A 260 -1.50 21.35 -1.91
C ARG A 260 -1.23 22.79 -1.47
N GLU A 261 -0.03 23.31 -1.76
CA GLU A 261 0.36 24.68 -1.44
C GLU A 261 -0.51 25.71 -2.17
N ALA A 262 -0.86 25.45 -3.43
CA ALA A 262 -1.77 26.30 -4.21
C ALA A 262 -3.20 26.31 -3.65
N ALA A 263 -3.67 25.20 -3.07
CA ALA A 263 -5.04 25.01 -2.60
C ALA A 263 -5.37 25.66 -1.23
N LYS A 264 -4.39 26.17 -0.46
CA LYS A 264 -4.57 26.84 0.86
C LYS A 264 -5.47 26.06 1.85
N VAL A 265 -5.25 24.75 2.02
CA VAL A 265 -6.16 23.89 2.80
C VAL A 265 -5.78 23.85 4.30
N PRO A 266 -6.74 23.93 5.24
CA PRO A 266 -6.47 23.81 6.68
C PRO A 266 -6.05 22.38 7.08
N ALA A 267 -5.22 22.25 8.11
CA ALA A 267 -4.85 20.94 8.66
C ALA A 267 -6.04 20.26 9.39
N GLY A 268 -6.39 19.02 9.00
CA GLY A 268 -7.36 18.17 9.71
C GLY A 268 -6.90 17.73 11.12
N LYS A 269 -7.82 17.27 11.98
CA LYS A 269 -7.61 16.99 13.41
C LYS A 269 -7.46 15.48 13.67
N GLU A 270 -6.64 15.07 14.64
CA GLU A 270 -6.47 13.64 14.97
C GLU A 270 -7.34 13.21 16.18
N VAL A 271 -7.97 12.03 16.08
CA VAL A 271 -8.72 11.34 17.14
C VAL A 271 -8.35 9.86 17.11
N ASP A 272 -7.78 9.33 18.20
CA ASP A 272 -7.46 7.90 18.38
C ASP A 272 -6.57 7.27 17.30
N GLY A 273 -5.54 7.98 16.83
CA GLY A 273 -4.63 7.49 15.79
C GLY A 273 -5.20 7.53 14.37
N VAL A 274 -6.35 8.18 14.21
CA VAL A 274 -7.08 8.34 12.96
C VAL A 274 -7.35 9.84 12.74
N ARG A 275 -7.06 10.32 11.54
CA ARG A 275 -7.24 11.75 11.21
C ARG A 275 -8.62 11.98 10.58
N VAL A 276 -9.36 12.95 11.13
CA VAL A 276 -10.73 13.39 10.80
C VAL A 276 -10.78 14.85 10.32
#